data_AF-A0A800CI35-F1
#
_entry.id   AF-A0A800CI35-F1
#
_cell.length_a   1.000
_cell.length_b   1.000
_cell.length_c   1.000
_cell.angle_alpha   90.00
_cell.angle_beta   90.00
_cell.angle_gamma   90.00
#
_symmetry.space_group_name_H-M   'P 1'
#
loop_
_entity.id
_entity.type
_entity.pdbx_description
1 polymer ?
#
loop_
_entity_poly.entity_id
_entity_poly.type
_entity_poly.pdbx_seq_one_letter_code
_entity_poly.pdbx_strand_id
1 'polypeptide(L)'
;MTNELQPSETWLSLTEAAKQFNVHPTTLRRWANNGQIPYILTPGGHRRFSLSDIEAFFERQRGGRQSVPQIWADKALTHTRREMNQFSESSWMMAMDDHYREIHRRLGQKLLGLTLQYISGNGESENLLEEARQIGYQYGRISQELNLPLTVPLQASLFFRDRLIEAALQLPESTHIKSNENLYLLERINTLINTVHLAIAETYAGADSLADSPH
;
A
#
# COMPACT_ATOMS: atom_id res chain seq x y z
N MET A 1 -5.84 -30.41 -34.96
CA MET A 1 -4.69 -30.93 -34.19
C MET A 1 -3.55 -29.95 -34.37
N THR A 2 -3.46 -28.95 -33.49
CA THR A 2 -2.38 -27.94 -33.53
C THR A 2 -1.42 -28.30 -32.41
N ASN A 3 -0.25 -28.82 -32.79
CA ASN A 3 0.85 -29.12 -31.89
C ASN A 3 1.52 -27.79 -31.54
N GLU A 4 1.10 -27.16 -30.44
CA GLU A 4 1.79 -25.99 -29.90
C GLU A 4 3.18 -26.44 -29.43
N LEU A 5 4.21 -25.92 -30.12
CA LEU A 5 5.61 -26.12 -29.78
C LEU A 5 5.83 -25.67 -28.33
N GLN A 6 5.97 -26.63 -27.41
CA GLN A 6 6.46 -26.32 -26.08
C GLN A 6 7.83 -25.64 -26.22
N PRO A 7 8.09 -24.52 -25.51
CA PRO A 7 9.40 -23.90 -25.54
C PRO A 7 10.44 -24.95 -25.13
N SER A 8 11.47 -25.12 -25.95
CA SER A 8 12.56 -26.03 -25.64
C SER A 8 13.21 -25.59 -24.33
N GLU A 9 13.05 -26.40 -23.28
CA GLU A 9 13.61 -26.15 -21.96
C GLU A 9 15.13 -25.95 -22.06
N THR A 10 15.61 -24.77 -21.65
CA THR A 10 17.02 -24.40 -21.75
C THR A 10 17.76 -24.80 -20.48
N TRP A 11 18.78 -25.63 -20.61
CA TRP A 11 19.55 -26.14 -19.47
C TRP A 11 20.90 -25.44 -19.37
N LEU A 12 21.14 -24.77 -18.24
CA LEU A 12 22.35 -24.02 -17.95
C LEU A 12 23.27 -24.80 -17.03
N SER A 13 24.58 -24.68 -17.24
CA SER A 13 25.56 -25.04 -16.22
C SER A 13 25.50 -24.10 -15.02
N LEU A 14 26.10 -24.52 -13.91
CA LEU A 14 26.20 -23.71 -12.70
C LEU A 14 26.85 -22.35 -12.96
N THR A 15 27.88 -22.29 -13.79
CA THR A 15 28.61 -21.05 -14.09
C THR A 15 27.81 -20.13 -15.00
N GLU A 16 27.12 -20.69 -15.99
CA GLU A 16 26.25 -19.92 -16.90
C GLU A 16 25.08 -19.31 -16.14
N ALA A 17 24.39 -20.10 -15.31
CA ALA A 17 23.32 -19.62 -14.45
C ALA A 17 23.82 -18.56 -13.46
N ALA A 18 24.96 -18.78 -12.80
CA ALA A 18 25.53 -17.80 -11.88
C ALA A 18 25.82 -16.46 -12.56
N LYS A 19 26.38 -16.50 -13.79
CA LYS A 19 26.67 -15.32 -14.59
C LYS A 19 25.38 -14.62 -15.05
N GLN A 20 24.40 -15.37 -15.54
CA GLN A 20 23.15 -14.83 -16.07
C GLN A 20 22.32 -14.13 -15.00
N PHE A 21 22.25 -14.69 -13.79
CA PHE A 21 21.47 -14.13 -12.68
C PHE A 21 22.29 -13.24 -11.74
N ASN A 22 23.52 -12.90 -12.12
CA ASN A 22 24.43 -12.03 -11.37
C ASN A 22 24.63 -12.46 -9.91
N VAL A 23 24.85 -13.75 -9.67
CA VAL A 23 25.12 -14.33 -8.34
C VAL A 23 26.43 -15.09 -8.33
N HIS A 24 27.06 -15.20 -7.15
CA HIS A 24 28.28 -15.99 -7.04
C HIS A 24 28.00 -17.49 -7.21
N PRO A 25 28.85 -18.26 -7.95
CA PRO A 25 28.67 -19.70 -8.16
C PRO A 25 28.48 -20.52 -6.88
N THR A 26 29.14 -20.14 -5.78
CA THR A 26 28.99 -20.82 -4.48
C THR A 26 27.60 -20.62 -3.88
N THR A 27 26.98 -19.46 -4.10
CA THR A 27 25.62 -19.15 -3.64
C THR A 27 24.60 -19.99 -4.38
N LEU A 28 24.71 -20.06 -5.72
CA LEU A 28 23.84 -20.91 -6.54
C LEU A 28 24.00 -22.39 -6.17
N ARG A 29 25.24 -22.84 -5.92
CA ARG A 29 25.52 -24.20 -5.43
C ARG A 29 24.84 -24.48 -4.09
N ARG A 30 24.87 -23.52 -3.16
CA ARG A 30 24.25 -23.64 -1.84
C ARG A 30 22.73 -23.76 -1.96
N TRP A 31 22.09 -22.94 -2.79
CA TRP A 31 20.64 -23.02 -3.01
C TRP A 31 20.23 -24.37 -3.60
N ALA A 32 20.98 -24.87 -4.56
CA ALA A 32 20.78 -26.20 -5.12
C ALA A 32 20.96 -27.32 -4.08
N ASN A 33 22.02 -27.27 -3.26
CA ASN A 33 22.25 -28.24 -2.18
C ASN A 33 21.12 -28.28 -1.16
N ASN A 34 20.53 -27.11 -0.88
CA ASN A 34 19.46 -26.97 0.08
C ASN A 34 18.08 -27.28 -0.53
N GLY A 35 18.03 -27.80 -1.76
CA GLY A 35 16.78 -28.15 -2.45
C GLY A 35 15.93 -26.95 -2.89
N GLN A 36 16.50 -25.74 -2.90
CA GLN A 36 15.74 -24.51 -3.21
C GLN A 36 15.60 -24.27 -4.72
N ILE A 37 16.56 -24.76 -5.50
CA ILE A 37 16.54 -24.72 -6.97
C ILE A 37 16.69 -26.15 -7.46
N PRO A 38 15.72 -26.69 -8.21
CA PRO A 38 15.85 -27.99 -8.85
C PRO A 38 17.07 -28.06 -9.78
N TYR A 39 17.69 -29.22 -9.85
CA TYR A 39 18.77 -29.49 -10.78
C TYR A 39 18.77 -30.96 -11.20
N ILE A 40 19.34 -31.23 -12.36
CA ILE A 40 19.67 -32.59 -12.79
C ILE A 40 21.18 -32.78 -12.80
N LEU A 41 21.61 -34.03 -12.69
CA LEU A 41 23.02 -34.42 -12.84
C LEU A 41 23.23 -35.00 -14.23
N THR A 42 24.30 -34.58 -14.90
CA THR A 42 24.78 -35.26 -16.09
C THR A 42 25.49 -36.57 -15.71
N PRO A 43 25.72 -37.51 -16.66
CA PRO A 43 26.51 -38.72 -16.40
C PRO A 43 27.90 -38.45 -15.80
N GLY A 44 28.49 -37.27 -16.04
CA GLY A 44 29.75 -36.82 -15.44
C GLY A 44 29.62 -36.15 -14.07
N GLY A 45 28.42 -36.15 -13.45
CA GLY A 45 28.18 -35.58 -12.13
C GLY A 45 28.06 -34.06 -12.08
N HIS A 46 28.02 -33.38 -13.24
CA HIS A 46 27.85 -31.92 -13.28
C HIS A 46 26.37 -31.55 -13.18
N ARG A 47 26.08 -30.46 -12.45
CA ARG A 47 24.72 -29.94 -12.34
C ARG A 47 24.30 -29.20 -13.60
N ARG A 48 23.02 -29.37 -13.94
CA ARG A 48 22.31 -28.59 -14.94
C ARG A 48 21.04 -28.05 -14.31
N PHE A 49 20.78 -26.78 -14.57
CA PHE A 49 19.64 -26.05 -14.05
C PHE A 49 18.74 -25.66 -15.22
N SER A 50 17.45 -25.89 -15.07
CA SER A 50 16.46 -25.34 -15.99
C SER A 50 16.44 -23.82 -15.86
N LEU A 51 16.37 -23.12 -16.98
CA LEU A 51 16.24 -21.66 -16.99
C LEU A 51 14.93 -21.25 -16.29
N SER A 52 13.83 -21.92 -16.63
CA SER A 52 12.51 -21.63 -16.06
C SER A 52 12.46 -21.84 -14.54
N ASP A 53 13.12 -22.88 -14.03
CA ASP A 53 13.24 -23.12 -12.58
C ASP A 53 14.05 -22.04 -11.85
N ILE A 54 15.14 -21.55 -12.46
CA ILE A 54 15.95 -20.48 -11.87
C ILE A 54 15.16 -19.16 -11.90
N GLU A 55 14.49 -18.83 -13.01
CA GLU A 55 13.63 -17.65 -13.12
C GLU A 55 12.54 -17.68 -12.04
N ALA A 56 11.81 -18.79 -11.92
CA ALA A 56 10.79 -18.96 -10.89
C ALA A 56 11.35 -18.86 -9.47
N PHE A 57 12.57 -19.36 -9.22
CA PHE A 57 13.23 -19.19 -7.93
C PHE A 57 13.51 -17.71 -7.61
N PHE A 58 14.07 -16.96 -8.56
CA PHE A 58 14.36 -15.55 -8.35
C PHE A 58 13.09 -14.69 -8.27
N GLU A 59 12.03 -15.03 -9.01
CA GLU A 59 10.72 -14.41 -8.85
C GLU A 59 10.15 -14.65 -7.46
N ARG A 60 10.18 -15.89 -6.95
CA ARG A 60 9.80 -16.19 -5.56
C ARG A 60 10.68 -15.47 -4.54
N GLN A 61 11.96 -15.26 -4.84
CA GLN A 61 12.88 -14.56 -3.94
C GLN A 61 12.65 -13.03 -3.95
N ARG A 62 12.25 -12.47 -5.09
CA ARG A 62 11.81 -11.06 -5.23
C ARG A 62 10.44 -10.84 -4.60
N GLY A 63 9.50 -11.77 -4.78
CA GLY A 63 8.17 -11.74 -4.16
C GLY A 63 8.14 -12.19 -2.69
N GLY A 64 9.19 -12.86 -2.22
CA GLY A 64 9.29 -13.42 -0.86
C GLY A 64 9.91 -12.48 0.18
N ARG A 65 10.44 -11.33 -0.24
CA ARG A 65 10.69 -10.19 0.68
C ARG A 65 9.50 -9.27 0.57
N GLN A 66 8.54 -9.39 1.50
CA GLN A 66 7.49 -8.40 1.64
C GLN A 66 8.16 -7.02 1.78
N SER A 67 7.84 -6.08 0.88
CA SER A 67 8.33 -4.70 0.99
C SER A 67 7.73 -4.05 2.24
N VAL A 68 8.40 -3.06 2.83
CA VAL A 68 7.86 -2.31 3.98
C VAL A 68 6.44 -1.77 3.69
N PRO A 69 6.15 -1.19 2.50
CA PRO A 69 4.78 -0.88 2.08
C PRO A 69 3.79 -2.04 2.20
N GLN A 70 4.18 -3.25 1.81
CA GLN A 70 3.31 -4.43 1.83
C GLN A 70 3.07 -4.94 3.26
N ILE A 71 4.11 -4.97 4.10
CA ILE A 71 4.00 -5.35 5.52
C ILE A 71 3.09 -4.34 6.25
N TRP A 72 3.27 -3.05 5.96
CA TRP A 72 2.41 -2.00 6.47
C TRP A 72 0.98 -2.18 5.97
N ALA A 73 0.76 -2.43 4.68
CA ALA A 73 -0.56 -2.64 4.12
C ALA A 73 -1.33 -3.77 4.82
N ASP A 74 -0.68 -4.93 5.01
CA ASP A 74 -1.27 -6.08 5.71
C ASP A 74 -1.65 -5.72 7.16
N LYS A 75 -0.78 -4.99 7.88
CA LYS A 75 -1.06 -4.51 9.24
C LYS A 75 -2.15 -3.44 9.29
N ALA A 76 -2.06 -2.43 8.45
CA ALA A 76 -3.01 -1.32 8.36
C ALA A 76 -4.40 -1.82 8.01
N LEU A 77 -4.54 -2.76 7.07
CA LEU A 77 -5.81 -3.40 6.76
C LEU A 77 -6.37 -4.17 7.95
N THR A 78 -5.53 -4.88 8.71
CA THR A 78 -5.95 -5.64 9.89
C THR A 78 -6.41 -4.73 11.04
N HIS A 79 -5.64 -3.67 11.32
CA HIS A 79 -5.94 -2.71 12.40
C HIS A 79 -7.10 -1.78 12.04
N THR A 80 -7.07 -1.14 10.87
CA THR A 80 -8.12 -0.20 10.44
C THR A 80 -9.48 -0.87 10.34
N ARG A 81 -9.55 -2.14 9.90
CA ARG A 81 -10.82 -2.87 9.77
C ARG A 81 -11.46 -3.20 11.13
N ARG A 82 -10.65 -3.44 12.16
CA ARG A 82 -11.14 -3.65 13.53
C ARG A 82 -11.61 -2.35 14.17
N GLU A 83 -10.92 -1.25 13.88
CA GLU A 83 -11.15 0.03 14.53
C GLU A 83 -12.17 0.91 13.80
N MET A 84 -12.44 0.71 12.52
CA MET A 84 -13.59 1.33 11.82
C MET A 84 -14.93 0.91 12.44
N ASN A 85 -15.01 -0.27 13.06
CA ASN A 85 -16.19 -0.66 13.86
C ASN A 85 -16.24 0.09 15.21
N GLN A 86 -15.09 0.46 15.79
CA GLN A 86 -15.03 1.30 17.00
C GLN A 86 -15.22 2.79 16.70
N PHE A 87 -14.87 3.22 15.48
CA PHE A 87 -15.12 4.56 14.96
C PHE A 87 -16.63 4.85 15.01
N SER A 88 -17.48 3.92 14.54
CA SER A 88 -18.94 4.05 14.67
C SER A 88 -19.47 4.12 16.12
N GLU A 89 -18.64 3.76 17.10
CA GLU A 89 -18.93 3.84 18.55
C GLU A 89 -18.29 5.08 19.22
N SER A 90 -17.59 5.94 18.48
CA SER A 90 -17.01 7.16 19.03
C SER A 90 -18.11 8.15 19.43
N SER A 91 -17.98 8.76 20.61
CA SER A 91 -19.00 9.62 21.24
C SER A 91 -19.50 10.78 20.37
N TRP A 92 -18.70 11.29 19.43
CA TRP A 92 -19.09 12.37 18.53
C TRP A 92 -19.86 11.89 17.29
N MET A 93 -19.73 10.60 16.90
CA MET A 93 -20.50 9.98 15.82
C MET A 93 -21.79 9.31 16.28
N MET A 94 -21.86 8.87 17.55
CA MET A 94 -23.10 8.36 18.12
C MET A 94 -24.23 9.40 18.13
N ALA A 95 -23.87 10.70 18.11
CA ALA A 95 -24.83 11.79 17.99
C ALA A 95 -25.33 12.03 16.55
N MET A 96 -24.81 11.28 15.57
CA MET A 96 -25.08 11.48 14.13
C MET A 96 -25.97 10.37 13.55
N ASP A 97 -26.77 10.74 12.55
CA ASP A 97 -27.65 9.82 11.83
C ASP A 97 -26.90 8.65 11.15
N ASP A 98 -27.55 7.49 11.08
CA ASP A 98 -27.02 6.25 10.47
C ASP A 98 -26.58 6.46 9.03
N HIS A 99 -27.30 7.31 8.30
CA HIS A 99 -26.99 7.66 6.92
C HIS A 99 -25.63 8.35 6.78
N TYR A 100 -25.32 9.29 7.67
CA TYR A 100 -24.04 10.01 7.65
C TYR A 100 -22.86 9.09 7.99
N ARG A 101 -23.07 8.18 8.96
CA ARG A 101 -22.06 7.19 9.37
C ARG A 101 -21.68 6.27 8.20
N GLU A 102 -22.66 5.82 7.42
CA GLU A 102 -22.41 4.97 6.25
C GLU A 102 -21.65 5.70 5.14
N ILE A 103 -21.97 6.97 4.90
CA ILE A 103 -21.23 7.81 3.93
C ILE A 103 -19.77 7.94 4.36
N HIS A 104 -19.53 8.29 5.63
CA HIS A 104 -18.18 8.43 6.19
C HIS A 104 -17.37 7.15 6.09
N ARG A 105 -17.99 6.01 6.40
CA ARG A 105 -17.37 4.69 6.28
C ARG A 105 -16.91 4.41 4.86
N ARG A 106 -17.75 4.73 3.86
CA ARG A 106 -17.43 4.54 2.43
C ARG A 106 -16.28 5.44 1.97
N LEU A 107 -16.28 6.71 2.38
CA LEU A 107 -15.19 7.64 2.07
C LEU A 107 -13.88 7.21 2.73
N GLY A 108 -13.93 6.75 3.98
CA GLY A 108 -12.76 6.23 4.69
C GLY A 108 -12.17 4.97 4.03
N GLN A 109 -13.03 4.07 3.52
CA GLN A 109 -12.58 2.90 2.76
C GLN A 109 -11.89 3.26 1.44
N LYS A 110 -12.44 4.22 0.70
CA LYS A 110 -11.81 4.74 -0.51
C LYS A 110 -10.45 5.36 -0.19
N LEU A 111 -10.38 6.16 0.87
CA LEU A 111 -9.16 6.81 1.32
C LEU A 111 -8.09 5.80 1.73
N LEU A 112 -8.47 4.72 2.42
CA LEU A 112 -7.57 3.61 2.76
C LEU A 112 -7.01 2.93 1.51
N GLY A 113 -7.86 2.58 0.54
CA GLY A 113 -7.42 1.99 -0.72
C GLY A 113 -6.43 2.87 -1.47
N LEU A 114 -6.75 4.16 -1.57
CA LEU A 114 -5.89 5.16 -2.21
C LEU A 114 -4.55 5.33 -1.47
N THR A 115 -4.57 5.31 -0.14
CA THR A 115 -3.37 5.38 0.70
C THR A 115 -2.45 4.18 0.44
N LEU A 116 -3.00 2.97 0.38
CA LEU A 116 -2.25 1.74 0.08
C LEU A 116 -1.63 1.79 -1.31
N GLN A 117 -2.39 2.26 -2.31
CA GLN A 117 -1.92 2.40 -3.68
C GLN A 117 -0.79 3.43 -3.79
N TYR A 118 -0.96 4.59 -3.15
CA TYR A 118 0.04 5.64 -3.11
C TYR A 118 1.33 5.12 -2.50
N ILE A 119 1.30 4.61 -1.27
CA ILE A 119 2.49 4.14 -0.55
C ILE A 119 3.23 3.04 -1.31
N SER A 120 2.52 2.13 -1.98
CA SER A 120 3.11 1.05 -2.75
C SER A 120 3.82 1.51 -4.03
N GLY A 121 3.66 2.78 -4.43
CA GLY A 121 4.21 3.30 -5.68
C GLY A 121 3.48 2.81 -6.93
N ASN A 122 2.29 2.24 -6.77
CA ASN A 122 1.49 1.67 -7.86
C ASN A 122 0.61 2.76 -8.49
N GLY A 123 1.21 3.67 -9.26
CA GLY A 123 0.50 4.72 -10.01
C GLY A 123 1.27 6.03 -10.14
N GLU A 124 0.75 6.93 -10.98
CA GLU A 124 1.25 8.30 -11.08
C GLU A 124 0.87 9.07 -9.80
N SER A 125 1.88 9.57 -9.08
CA SER A 125 1.68 10.19 -7.76
C SER A 125 0.79 11.43 -7.82
N GLU A 126 0.79 12.16 -8.93
CA GLU A 126 -0.06 13.34 -9.17
C GLU A 126 -1.55 12.95 -9.20
N ASN A 127 -1.91 11.91 -9.97
CA ASN A 127 -3.29 11.46 -10.11
C ASN A 127 -3.87 10.95 -8.78
N LEU A 128 -3.06 10.23 -8.01
CA LEU A 128 -3.47 9.73 -6.70
C LEU A 128 -3.68 10.87 -5.68
N LEU A 129 -2.90 11.95 -5.76
CA LEU A 129 -3.11 13.13 -4.92
C LEU A 129 -4.33 13.94 -5.36
N GLU A 130 -4.63 14.01 -6.66
CA GLU A 130 -5.88 14.58 -7.16
C GLU A 130 -7.09 13.79 -6.66
N GLU A 131 -7.05 12.46 -6.72
CA GLU A 131 -8.11 11.62 -6.15
C GLU A 131 -8.29 11.85 -4.65
N ALA A 132 -7.19 12.01 -3.90
CA ALA A 132 -7.24 12.33 -2.46
C ALA A 132 -7.91 13.70 -2.23
N ARG A 133 -7.58 14.69 -3.04
CA ARG A 133 -8.23 16.02 -3.03
C ARG A 133 -9.73 15.91 -3.26
N GLN A 134 -10.15 15.12 -4.25
CA GLN A 134 -11.57 14.88 -4.53
C GLN A 134 -12.31 14.20 -3.36
N ILE A 135 -11.67 13.26 -2.66
CA ILE A 135 -12.24 12.66 -1.44
C ILE A 135 -12.43 13.75 -0.35
N GLY A 136 -11.45 14.63 -0.16
CA GLY A 136 -11.57 15.74 0.79
C GLY A 136 -12.73 16.69 0.46
N TYR A 137 -12.88 17.08 -0.81
CA TYR A 137 -14.02 17.87 -1.27
C TYR A 137 -15.36 17.17 -1.03
N GLN A 138 -15.43 15.84 -1.21
CA GLN A 138 -16.64 15.07 -0.92
C GLN A 138 -16.98 15.09 0.58
N TYR A 139 -15.99 14.92 1.46
CA TYR A 139 -16.19 15.06 2.91
C TYR A 139 -16.74 16.44 3.29
N GLY A 140 -16.14 17.50 2.73
CA GLY A 140 -16.53 18.88 2.99
C GLY A 140 -17.94 19.19 2.50
N ARG A 141 -18.26 18.89 1.23
CA ARG A 141 -19.56 19.16 0.63
C ARG A 141 -20.71 18.44 1.32
N ILE A 142 -20.56 17.15 1.60
CA ILE A 142 -21.60 16.37 2.30
C ILE A 142 -21.83 16.95 3.71
N SER A 143 -20.77 17.39 4.37
CA SER A 143 -20.89 18.00 5.70
C SER A 143 -21.60 19.36 5.63
N GLN A 144 -21.35 20.16 4.59
CA GLN A 144 -22.07 21.41 4.36
C GLN A 144 -23.55 21.21 4.00
N GLU A 145 -23.87 20.23 3.15
CA GLU A 145 -25.26 19.88 2.80
C GLU A 145 -26.09 19.49 4.04
N LEU A 146 -25.42 19.00 5.08
CA LEU A 146 -26.01 18.63 6.37
C LEU A 146 -25.86 19.73 7.44
N ASN A 147 -25.39 20.93 7.09
CA ASN A 147 -25.13 22.06 7.99
C ASN A 147 -24.21 21.72 9.18
N LEU A 148 -23.24 20.84 8.96
CA LEU A 148 -22.27 20.46 9.98
C LEU A 148 -21.09 21.43 9.99
N PRO A 149 -20.55 21.77 11.17
CA PRO A 149 -19.37 22.62 11.26
C PRO A 149 -18.13 21.91 10.73
N LEU A 150 -17.16 22.67 10.20
CA LEU A 150 -15.88 22.19 9.66
C LEU A 150 -15.15 21.23 10.62
N THR A 151 -15.35 21.39 11.93
CA THR A 151 -14.77 20.51 12.95
C THR A 151 -15.15 19.05 12.76
N VAL A 152 -16.36 18.74 12.26
CA VAL A 152 -16.84 17.36 12.12
C VAL A 152 -16.06 16.58 11.05
N PRO A 153 -15.98 17.01 9.78
CA PRO A 153 -15.20 16.29 8.78
C PRO A 153 -13.71 16.25 9.11
N LEU A 154 -13.16 17.29 9.76
CA LEU A 154 -11.77 17.28 10.22
C LEU A 154 -11.53 16.28 11.36
N GLN A 155 -12.45 16.15 12.32
CA GLN A 155 -12.35 15.14 13.38
C GLN A 155 -12.37 13.73 12.79
N ALA A 156 -13.22 13.49 11.79
CA ALA A 156 -13.28 12.21 11.08
C ALA A 156 -11.94 11.87 10.41
N SER A 157 -11.38 12.82 9.67
CA SER A 157 -10.14 12.61 8.91
C SER A 157 -8.91 12.52 9.83
N LEU A 158 -8.86 13.29 10.92
CA LEU A 158 -7.80 13.22 11.93
C LEU A 158 -7.80 11.87 12.66
N PHE A 159 -8.97 11.36 13.04
CA PHE A 159 -9.07 10.02 13.61
C PHE A 159 -8.48 8.98 12.64
N PHE A 160 -8.85 9.04 11.36
CA PHE A 160 -8.33 8.12 10.36
C PHE A 160 -6.79 8.22 10.21
N ARG A 161 -6.26 9.45 10.19
CA ARG A 161 -4.81 9.72 10.17
C ARG A 161 -4.10 9.03 11.31
N ASP A 162 -4.59 9.19 12.53
CA ASP A 162 -3.94 8.66 13.73
C ASP A 162 -3.83 7.13 13.67
N ARG A 163 -4.87 6.45 13.16
CA ARG A 163 -4.86 4.99 12.93
C ARG A 163 -3.81 4.54 11.91
N LEU A 164 -3.67 5.27 10.81
CA LEU A 164 -2.66 4.95 9.79
C LEU A 164 -1.24 5.12 10.32
N ILE A 165 -1.00 6.16 11.11
CA ILE A 165 0.29 6.43 11.74
C ILE A 165 0.60 5.36 12.79
N GLU A 166 -0.36 5.01 13.65
CA GLU A 166 -0.20 3.92 14.62
C GLU A 166 0.18 2.60 13.94
N ALA A 167 -0.46 2.26 12.81
CA ALA A 167 -0.10 1.09 12.02
C ALA A 167 1.34 1.15 11.46
N ALA A 168 1.83 2.34 11.08
CA ALA A 168 3.21 2.54 10.64
C ALA A 168 4.22 2.38 11.78
N LEU A 169 3.88 2.83 12.99
CA LEU A 169 4.74 2.71 14.17
C LEU A 169 4.83 1.28 14.71
N GLN A 170 3.84 0.43 14.45
CA GLN A 170 3.82 -0.97 14.89
C GLN A 170 4.57 -1.94 13.95
N LEU A 171 5.27 -1.43 12.92
CA LEU A 171 6.09 -2.26 12.04
C LEU A 171 7.25 -2.90 12.82
N PRO A 172 7.48 -4.23 12.73
CA PRO A 172 8.56 -4.88 13.46
C PRO A 172 9.91 -4.31 13.01
N GLU A 173 10.79 -3.95 13.94
CA GLU A 173 12.20 -3.60 13.66
C GLU A 173 13.01 -4.84 13.25
N SER A 174 12.46 -5.77 12.46
CA SER A 174 13.11 -7.04 12.16
C SER A 174 14.37 -6.83 11.30
N THR A 175 15.47 -6.64 12.03
CA THR A 175 16.89 -6.72 11.72
C THR A 175 17.52 -5.74 10.74
N HIS A 176 16.86 -5.16 9.74
CA HIS A 176 17.48 -4.14 8.87
C HIS A 176 16.49 -3.31 8.03
N ILE A 177 15.24 -3.10 8.49
CA ILE A 177 14.40 -2.05 7.88
C ILE A 177 15.10 -0.72 8.20
N LYS A 178 15.77 -0.15 7.19
CA LYS A 178 16.47 1.12 7.33
C LYS A 178 15.44 2.14 7.81
N SER A 179 15.74 2.88 8.87
CA SER A 179 14.89 3.97 9.40
C SER A 179 14.34 4.89 8.30
N ASN A 180 15.07 5.03 7.18
CA ASN A 180 14.67 5.76 5.98
C ASN A 180 13.38 5.24 5.30
N GLU A 181 13.10 3.93 5.29
CA GLU A 181 11.89 3.39 4.64
C GLU A 181 10.62 3.69 5.45
N ASN A 182 10.73 3.72 6.78
CA ASN A 182 9.62 4.12 7.65
C ASN A 182 9.38 5.64 7.58
N LEU A 183 10.46 6.44 7.51
CA LEU A 183 10.33 7.88 7.27
C LEU A 183 9.64 8.17 5.93
N TYR A 184 10.03 7.48 4.86
CA TYR A 184 9.38 7.60 3.56
C TYR A 184 7.88 7.23 3.62
N LEU A 185 7.54 6.13 4.30
CA LEU A 185 6.15 5.74 4.52
C LEU A 185 5.34 6.84 5.22
N LEU A 186 5.87 7.38 6.33
CA LEU A 186 5.24 8.45 7.09
C LEU A 186 5.09 9.74 6.27
N GLU A 187 6.10 10.12 5.50
CA GLU A 187 6.06 11.26 4.59
C GLU A 187 4.93 11.11 3.56
N ARG A 188 4.78 9.92 2.97
CA ARG A 188 3.72 9.64 2.00
C ARG A 188 2.33 9.67 2.63
N ILE A 189 2.15 9.06 3.80
CA ILE A 189 0.88 9.13 4.55
C ILE A 189 0.54 10.59 4.83
N ASN A 190 1.48 11.36 5.38
CA ASN A 190 1.26 12.76 5.72
C ASN A 190 0.92 13.59 4.48
N THR A 191 1.61 13.38 3.36
CA THR A 191 1.34 14.12 2.12
C THR A 191 -0.09 13.90 1.66
N LEU A 192 -0.52 12.65 1.56
CA LEU A 192 -1.86 12.30 1.09
C LEU A 192 -2.96 12.80 2.04
N ILE A 193 -2.78 12.59 3.35
CA ILE A 193 -3.75 13.04 4.36
C ILE A 193 -3.84 14.57 4.44
N ASN A 194 -2.71 15.28 4.33
CA ASN A 194 -2.72 16.74 4.31
C ASN A 194 -3.48 17.27 3.09
N THR A 195 -3.34 16.64 1.92
CA THR A 195 -4.13 16.97 0.72
C THR A 195 -5.64 16.84 1.00
N VAL A 196 -6.07 15.78 1.69
CA VAL A 196 -7.48 15.60 2.09
C VAL A 196 -7.94 16.70 3.05
N HIS A 197 -7.15 16.99 4.10
CA HIS A 197 -7.51 17.99 5.11
C HIS A 197 -7.65 19.40 4.52
N LEU A 198 -6.73 19.79 3.64
CA LEU A 198 -6.79 21.08 2.97
C LEU A 198 -8.03 21.16 2.07
N ALA A 199 -8.32 20.12 1.29
CA ALA A 199 -9.52 20.08 0.45
C ALA A 199 -10.83 20.13 1.25
N ILE A 200 -10.88 19.53 2.44
CA ILE A 200 -12.01 19.68 3.37
C ILE A 200 -12.16 21.15 3.80
N ALA A 201 -11.07 21.80 4.20
CA ALA A 201 -11.10 23.19 4.66
C ALA A 201 -11.50 24.16 3.53
N GLU A 202 -11.03 23.92 2.31
CA GLU A 202 -11.34 24.73 1.12
C GLU A 202 -12.85 24.79 0.83
N THR A 203 -13.62 23.74 1.09
CA THR A 203 -15.09 23.79 0.88
C THR A 203 -15.76 24.81 1.78
N TYR A 204 -15.26 24.97 3.02
CA TYR A 204 -15.81 25.90 4.01
C TYR A 204 -15.31 27.33 3.80
N ALA A 205 -14.05 27.51 3.38
CA ALA A 205 -13.52 28.83 3.04
C ALA A 205 -14.27 29.49 1.85
N GLY A 206 -14.74 28.69 0.90
CA GLY A 206 -15.56 29.19 -0.22
C GLY A 206 -16.96 29.67 0.19
N ALA A 207 -17.53 29.13 1.27
CA ALA A 207 -18.87 29.47 1.73
C ALA A 207 -18.92 30.84 2.45
N ASP A 208 -17.87 31.17 3.22
CA ASP A 208 -17.77 32.47 3.91
C ASP A 208 -17.55 33.64 2.94
N SER A 209 -17.00 33.41 1.74
CA SER A 209 -16.78 34.49 0.75
C SER A 209 -18.06 35.00 0.06
N LEU A 210 -19.18 34.26 0.16
CA LEU A 210 -20.48 34.66 -0.38
C LEU A 210 -21.40 35.31 0.66
N ALA A 211 -21.07 35.24 1.95
CA ALA A 211 -21.87 35.80 3.04
C ALA A 211 -21.59 37.29 3.33
N ASP A 212 -20.52 37.84 2.77
CA ASP A 212 -19.99 39.18 3.10
C ASP A 212 -20.16 40.23 1.97
N SER A 213 -21.09 40.01 1.03
CA SER A 213 -21.46 41.06 0.07
C SER A 213 -22.38 42.10 0.74
N PRO A 214 -21.95 43.36 0.95
CA PRO A 214 -22.82 44.39 1.51
C PRO A 214 -23.84 44.82 0.44
N HIS A 215 -25.10 44.95 0.85
CA HIS A 215 -26.16 45.61 0.10
C HIS A 215 -25.86 47.09 -0.18
#